data_AF-A0A223KPQ0-F1
#
_entry.id   AF-A0A223KPQ0-F1
#
_cell.length_a   1.000
_cell.length_b   1.000
_cell.length_c   1.000
_cell.angle_alpha   90.00
_cell.angle_beta   90.00
_cell.angle_gamma   90.00
#
_symmetry.space_group_name_H-M   'P 1'
#
loop_
_entity.id
_entity.type
_entity.pdbx_description
1 polymer ?
#
loop_
_entity_poly.entity_id
_entity_poly.type
_entity_poly.pdbx_seq_one_letter_code
_entity_poly.pdbx_strand_id
1 'polypeptide(L)' 'MGATERDGYVFETEYSVVQQKGAVHVYKKGQFISELPFQFEGNQPSSEQIENVIDAYLEKM' A
#
# COMPACT_ATOMS: atom_id res chain seq x y z
N MET A 1 -5.36 3.29 -9.65
CA MET A 1 -5.63 1.89 -10.04
C MET A 1 -4.29 1.18 -10.19
N GLY A 2 -3.95 0.39 -9.18
CA GLY A 2 -2.78 -0.48 -9.13
C GLY A 2 -3.03 -1.43 -7.98
N ALA A 3 -3.54 -2.62 -8.28
CA ALA A 3 -3.77 -3.68 -7.31
C ALA A 3 -2.75 -4.77 -7.60
N THR A 4 -1.89 -5.06 -6.63
CA THR A 4 -0.92 -6.15 -6.71
C THR A 4 -1.49 -7.34 -5.95
N GLU A 5 -1.63 -8.49 -6.61
CA GLU A 5 -2.12 -9.72 -5.99
C GLU A 5 -0.93 -10.67 -5.75
N ARG A 6 -0.67 -11.04 -4.49
CA ARG A 6 0.39 -12.00 -4.10
C ARG A 6 -0.14 -12.95 -3.04
N ASP A 7 -0.05 -14.26 -3.25
CA ASP A 7 -0.49 -15.30 -2.29
C ASP A 7 -1.93 -15.12 -1.74
N GLY A 8 -2.83 -14.58 -2.56
CA GLY A 8 -4.22 -14.30 -2.19
C GLY A 8 -4.41 -13.06 -1.31
N TYR A 9 -3.34 -12.27 -1.12
CA TYR A 9 -3.39 -10.91 -0.62
C TYR A 9 -3.56 -9.92 -1.77
N VAL A 10 -4.40 -8.93 -1.58
CA VAL A 10 -4.63 -7.81 -2.49
C VAL A 10 -4.16 -6.54 -1.79
N PHE A 11 -3.27 -5.81 -2.45
CA PHE A 11 -2.74 -4.54 -1.96
C PHE A 11 -3.32 -3.40 -2.78
N GLU A 12 -4.14 -2.56 -2.16
CA GLU A 12 -4.70 -1.36 -2.79
C GLU A 12 -4.02 -0.12 -2.22
N THR A 13 -3.46 0.72 -3.08
CA THR A 13 -2.82 1.97 -2.62
C THR A 13 -3.76 3.15 -2.82
N GLU A 14 -3.98 3.88 -1.73
CA GLU A 14 -4.71 5.15 -1.73
C GLU A 14 -3.78 6.26 -1.25
N TYR A 15 -3.91 7.46 -1.81
CA TYR A 15 -3.09 8.58 -1.40
C TYR A 15 -3.77 9.94 -1.62
N SER A 16 -3.39 10.90 -0.79
CA SER A 16 -3.86 12.28 -0.83
C SER A 16 -2.67 13.21 -1.07
N VAL A 17 -2.66 13.86 -2.22
CA VAL A 17 -1.64 14.87 -2.58
C VAL A 17 -1.73 16.08 -1.66
N VAL A 18 -2.93 16.51 -1.27
CA VAL A 18 -3.09 17.67 -0.36
C VAL A 18 -2.49 17.38 1.01
N GLN A 19 -2.66 16.14 1.50
CA GLN A 19 -2.16 15.76 2.82
C GLN A 19 -0.74 15.16 2.79
N GLN A 20 -0.17 14.92 1.60
CA GLN A 20 1.13 14.26 1.42
C GLN A 20 1.20 12.90 2.18
N LYS A 21 0.08 12.17 2.18
CA LYS A 21 -0.11 10.91 2.91
C LYS A 21 -0.72 9.86 2.01
N GLY A 22 -0.18 8.66 2.07
CA GLY A 22 -0.73 7.47 1.43
C GLY A 22 -0.95 6.36 2.43
N ALA A 23 -1.70 5.36 2.00
CA ALA A 23 -1.90 4.13 2.73
C ALA A 23 -2.01 2.97 1.75
N VAL A 24 -1.41 1.84 2.10
CA VAL A 24 -1.65 0.57 1.40
C VAL A 24 -2.63 -0.25 2.22
N HIS A 25 -3.80 -0.52 1.66
CA HIS A 25 -4.81 -1.39 2.24
C HIS A 25 -4.55 -2.83 1.82
N VAL A 26 -4.39 -3.70 2.80
CA VAL A 26 -4.14 -5.12 2.63
C VAL A 26 -5.44 -5.88 2.84
N TYR A 27 -5.87 -6.59 1.81
CA TYR A 27 -6.99 -7.51 1.87
C TYR A 27 -6.51 -8.94 1.66
N LYS A 28 -7.22 -9.94 2.20
CA LYS A 28 -7.03 -11.36 1.86
C LYS A 28 -8.38 -12.03 1.75
N LYS A 29 -8.63 -12.71 0.63
CA LYS A 29 -9.92 -13.35 0.35
C LYS A 29 -11.11 -12.37 0.53
N GLY A 30 -10.92 -11.11 0.16
CA GLY A 30 -11.94 -10.05 0.28
C GLY A 30 -12.13 -9.48 1.70
N GLN A 31 -11.36 -9.90 2.70
CA GLN A 31 -11.39 -9.32 4.04
C GLN A 31 -10.22 -8.35 4.23
N PHE A 32 -10.53 -7.15 4.70
CA PHE A 32 -9.51 -6.18 5.13
C PHE A 32 -8.74 -6.75 6.33
N ILE A 33 -7.41 -6.82 6.21
CA ILE A 33 -6.53 -7.28 7.29
C ILE A 33 -5.81 -6.10 7.94
N SER A 34 -5.26 -5.20 7.13
CA SER A 34 -4.36 -4.17 7.64
C SER A 34 -4.30 -2.95 6.73
N GLU A 35 -4.04 -1.79 7.33
CA GLU A 35 -3.70 -0.55 6.63
C GLU A 35 -2.24 -0.20 6.94
N LEU A 36 -1.48 0.14 5.91
CA LEU A 36 -0.07 0.51 6.00
C LEU A 36 0.08 2.00 5.61
N PRO A 37 -0.08 2.93 6.56
CA PRO A 37 0.05 4.35 6.27
C PRO A 37 1.52 4.71 6.01
N PHE A 38 1.75 5.59 5.03
CA PHE A 38 3.06 6.12 4.68
C PHE A 38 2.96 7.59 4.27
N GLN A 39 4.09 8.29 4.29
CA GLN A 39 4.19 9.67 3.77
C GLN A 39 4.94 9.65 2.45
N PHE A 40 4.56 10.56 1.56
CA PHE A 40 5.24 10.76 0.29
C PHE A 40 5.30 12.24 -0.03
N GLU A 41 6.25 12.62 -0.88
CA GLU A 41 6.43 13.99 -1.31
C GLU A 41 6.10 14.16 -2.80
N GLY A 42 5.48 15.28 -3.15
CA GLY A 42 5.12 15.63 -4.52
C GLY A 42 3.69 15.25 -4.91
N ASN A 43 3.46 15.01 -6.20
CA ASN A 43 2.10 14.84 -6.73
C ASN A 43 1.57 13.41 -6.66
N GLN A 44 2.42 12.44 -6.38
CA GLN A 44 2.06 11.04 -6.19
C GLN A 44 3.22 10.31 -5.51
N PRO A 45 2.94 9.23 -4.75
CA PRO A 45 3.99 8.36 -4.26
C PRO A 45 4.66 7.61 -5.40
N SER A 46 5.96 7.36 -5.24
CA SER A 46 6.72 6.56 -6.19
C SER A 46 6.36 5.08 -6.05
N SER A 47 6.34 4.35 -7.17
CA SER A 47 6.10 2.90 -7.16
C SER A 47 7.06 2.16 -6.23
N GLU A 48 8.33 2.59 -6.17
CA GLU A 48 9.33 2.01 -5.27
C GLU A 48 8.98 2.21 -3.78
N GLN A 49 8.38 3.34 -3.40
CA GLN A 49 7.93 3.55 -2.02
C GLN A 49 6.78 2.61 -1.67
N ILE A 50 5.84 2.41 -2.59
CA ILE A 50 4.70 1.51 -2.40
C ILE A 50 5.19 0.07 -2.27
N GLU A 51 6.05 -0.38 -3.18
CA GLU A 51 6.64 -1.74 -3.13
C GLU A 51 7.40 -1.94 -1.82
N ASN A 52 8.23 -0.97 -1.38
CA ASN A 52 8.93 -1.06 -0.10
C ASN A 52 7.98 -1.22 1.11
N VAL A 53 6.82 -0.54 1.10
CA VAL A 53 5.80 -0.70 2.16
C VAL A 53 5.19 -2.11 2.14
N ILE A 54 4.92 -2.64 0.95
CA ILE A 54 4.39 -4.00 0.76
C ILE A 54 5.42 -5.05 1.19
N ASP A 55 6.66 -4.94 0.70
CA ASP A 55 7.76 -5.86 1.04
C ASP A 55 8.03 -5.86 2.55
N ALA A 56 8.13 -4.69 3.19
CA ALA A 56 8.33 -4.60 4.63
C ALA A 56 7.19 -5.23 5.46
N TYR A 57 5.98 -5.29 4.92
CA TYR A 57 4.85 -5.98 5.54
C TYR A 57 4.91 -7.49 5.33
N LEU A 58 5.30 -7.95 4.12
CA LEU A 58 5.49 -9.36 3.81
C LEU A 58 6.67 -9.97 4.58
N GLU A 59 7.76 -9.23 4.79
CA GLU A 59 8.93 -9.66 5.58
C GLU A 59 8.59 -9.87 7.07
N LYS A 60 7.51 -9.27 7.57
CA LYS A 60 7.06 -9.40 8.97
C LYS A 60 6.08 -10.54 9.21
N MET A 61 5.65 -11.27 8.17
CA MET A 61 4.79 -12.45 8.28
C MET A 61 5.58 -13.73 8.45
#